data_AF-X1RKE6-F1
#
_entry.id   AF-X1RKE6-F1
#
_cell.length_a   1.000
_cell.length_b   1.000
_cell.length_c   1.000
_cell.angle_alpha   90.00
_cell.angle_beta   90.00
_cell.angle_gamma   90.00
#
_symmetry.space_group_name_H-M   'P 1'
#
loop_
_entity.id
_entity.type
_entity.pdbx_description
1 polymer ?
#
loop_
_entity_poly.entity_id
_entity_poly.type
_entity_poly.pdbx_seq_one_letter_code
_entity_poly.pdbx_strand_id
1 'polypeptide(L)'
;MNDLLIGGSVVESGTLKAYITAVGEDTVLANILKLVREAQTEKPPVQQLADKISAIFVPTVLSIALLAFLGNYFFGHQPFSSSLLRSIAVLVIACPCAMGLATPAAIAVGLGRAARNGVLFKNARSLELFKSIRQVV
;
A
#
# COMPACT_ATOMS: atom_id res chain seq x y z
N MET A 1 13.51 -23.75 -42.50
CA MET A 1 13.57 -24.82 -41.47
C MET A 1 14.33 -24.36 -40.22
N ASN A 2 14.17 -23.10 -39.77
CA ASN A 2 14.87 -22.61 -38.58
C ASN A 2 14.06 -21.55 -37.82
N ASP A 3 12.73 -21.71 -37.80
CA ASP A 3 11.85 -20.77 -37.10
C ASP A 3 11.85 -21.06 -35.60
N LEU A 4 11.92 -19.98 -34.82
CA LEU A 4 11.86 -20.03 -33.36
C LEU A 4 10.44 -20.37 -32.90
N LEU A 5 10.33 -21.40 -32.07
CA LEU A 5 9.08 -21.85 -31.48
C LEU A 5 9.06 -21.50 -30.00
N ILE A 6 7.96 -20.92 -29.55
CA ILE A 6 7.79 -20.50 -28.15
C ILE A 6 7.13 -21.64 -27.37
N GLY A 7 7.75 -22.03 -26.26
CA GLY A 7 7.17 -22.98 -25.32
C GLY A 7 5.84 -22.45 -24.74
N GLY A 8 4.76 -23.20 -24.93
CA GLY A 8 3.39 -22.81 -24.55
C GLY A 8 2.45 -22.60 -25.74
N SER A 9 2.97 -22.56 -26.96
CA SER A 9 2.14 -22.56 -28.18
C SER A 9 1.54 -23.95 -28.45
N VAL A 10 0.33 -23.96 -29.02
CA VAL A 10 -0.37 -25.19 -29.41
C VAL A 10 -0.21 -25.41 -30.91
N VAL A 11 0.09 -26.65 -31.31
CA VAL A 11 0.15 -27.04 -32.73
C VAL A 11 -1.28 -27.28 -33.21
N GLU A 12 -1.74 -26.49 -34.17
CA GLU A 12 -3.11 -26.55 -34.69
C GLU A 12 -3.34 -27.75 -35.62
N SER A 13 -2.34 -28.11 -36.44
CA SER A 13 -2.41 -29.30 -37.30
C SER A 13 -1.02 -29.83 -37.70
N GLY A 14 -0.94 -31.14 -37.89
CA GLY A 14 0.28 -31.84 -38.35
C GLY A 14 1.21 -32.30 -37.22
N THR A 15 2.39 -32.78 -37.61
CA THR A 15 3.42 -33.29 -36.69
C THR A 15 4.65 -32.39 -36.76
N LEU A 16 5.05 -31.87 -35.60
CA LEU A 16 6.21 -31.00 -35.44
C LEU A 16 7.38 -31.81 -34.85
N LYS A 17 8.58 -31.65 -35.42
CA LYS A 17 9.84 -31.99 -34.74
C LYS A 17 10.61 -30.69 -34.51
N ALA A 18 10.93 -30.42 -33.25
CA ALA A 18 11.65 -29.21 -32.85
C ALA A 18 12.85 -29.58 -31.98
N TYR A 19 13.90 -28.77 -32.06
CA TYR A 19 15.04 -28.84 -31.17
C TYR A 19 14.80 -27.93 -29.98
N ILE A 20 15.13 -28.41 -28.79
CA ILE A 20 14.99 -27.65 -27.55
C ILE A 20 16.15 -26.66 -27.47
N THR A 21 15.84 -25.37 -27.53
CA THR A 21 16.83 -24.28 -27.46
C THR A 21 16.95 -23.66 -26.07
N ALA A 22 15.90 -23.72 -25.25
CA ALA A 22 15.88 -23.22 -23.88
C ALA A 22 14.93 -24.04 -22.99
N VAL A 23 15.29 -24.24 -21.72
CA VAL A 23 14.51 -25.01 -20.74
C VAL A 23 14.45 -24.29 -19.40
N GLY A 24 13.39 -24.55 -18.62
CA GLY A 24 13.24 -24.01 -17.28
C GLY A 24 13.19 -22.48 -17.26
N GLU A 25 14.15 -21.86 -16.57
CA GLU A 25 14.22 -20.41 -16.32
C GLU A 25 14.57 -19.60 -17.57
N ASP A 26 15.22 -20.22 -18.56
CA ASP A 26 15.59 -19.57 -19.83
C ASP A 26 14.42 -19.52 -20.84
N THR A 27 13.24 -20.03 -20.47
CA THR A 27 12.07 -20.00 -21.35
C THR A 27 11.43 -18.62 -21.38
N VAL A 28 10.81 -18.29 -22.52
CA VAL A 28 10.04 -17.04 -22.69
C VAL A 28 8.95 -16.94 -21.61
N LEU A 29 8.28 -18.05 -21.26
CA LEU A 29 7.25 -18.10 -20.23
C LEU A 29 7.82 -17.80 -18.83
N ALA A 30 8.97 -18.37 -18.48
CA ALA A 30 9.64 -18.09 -17.21
C ALA A 30 10.08 -16.62 -17.10
N ASN A 31 10.52 -16.03 -18.22
CA ASN A 31 10.88 -14.62 -18.27
C ASN A 31 9.65 -13.71 -18.09
N ILE A 32 8.51 -14.05 -18.71
CA ILE A 32 7.22 -13.37 -18.47
C ILE A 32 6.82 -13.49 -16.99
N LEU A 33 6.92 -14.68 -16.41
CA LEU A 33 6.62 -14.91 -14.98
C LEU A 33 7.53 -14.08 -14.07
N LYS A 34 8.82 -13.95 -14.39
CA LYS A 34 9.78 -13.13 -13.65
C LYS A 34 9.40 -11.65 -13.70
N LEU A 35 9.11 -11.13 -14.90
CA LEU A 35 8.66 -9.75 -15.10
C LEU A 35 7.35 -9.46 -14.32
N VAL A 36 6.40 -10.40 -14.34
CA VAL A 36 5.15 -10.26 -13.57
C VAL A 36 5.40 -10.28 -12.07
N ARG A 37 6.28 -11.14 -11.57
CA ARG A 37 6.64 -11.19 -10.14
C ARG A 37 7.35 -9.92 -9.69
N GLU A 38 8.31 -9.42 -10.45
CA GLU A 38 8.99 -8.15 -10.16
C GLU A 38 7.98 -7.00 -10.09
N ALA A 39 7.03 -6.92 -11.03
CA ALA A 39 5.98 -5.90 -11.02
C ALA A 39 5.00 -6.04 -9.82
N GLN A 40 4.72 -7.26 -9.36
CA GLN A 40 3.82 -7.51 -8.23
C GLN A 40 4.44 -7.24 -6.85
N THR A 41 5.77 -7.09 -6.76
CA THR A 41 6.48 -6.96 -5.47
C THR A 41 6.47 -5.53 -4.92
N GLU A 42 6.02 -4.55 -5.70
CA GLU A 42 5.95 -3.18 -5.21
C GLU A 42 4.84 -2.99 -4.16
N LYS A 43 5.15 -2.25 -3.10
CA LYS A 43 4.22 -1.96 -2.01
C LYS A 43 3.16 -0.94 -2.47
N PRO A 44 1.89 -1.08 -2.05
CA PRO A 44 0.85 -0.09 -2.34
C PRO A 44 1.22 1.32 -1.83
N PRO A 45 1.00 2.38 -2.63
CA PRO A 45 1.45 3.73 -2.31
C PRO A 45 0.70 4.39 -1.14
N VAL A 46 -0.57 4.03 -0.86
CA VAL A 46 -1.30 4.64 0.26
C VAL A 46 -0.76 4.21 1.63
N GLN A 47 -0.20 3.00 1.73
CA GLN A 47 0.34 2.49 2.98
C GLN A 47 1.54 3.35 3.43
N GLN A 48 2.31 3.85 2.47
CA GLN A 48 3.41 4.79 2.73
C GLN A 48 2.91 6.18 3.15
N LEU A 49 1.74 6.63 2.68
CA LEU A 49 1.17 7.93 3.06
C LEU A 49 0.72 7.93 4.53
N ALA A 50 0.05 6.86 4.97
CA ALA A 50 -0.35 6.71 6.37
C ALA A 50 0.86 6.63 7.31
N ASP A 51 1.91 5.90 6.91
CA ASP A 51 3.16 5.80 7.66
C ASP A 51 3.89 7.15 7.73
N LYS A 52 3.92 7.91 6.64
CA LYS A 52 4.58 9.22 6.58
C LYS A 52 3.89 10.26 7.47
N ILE A 53 2.56 10.23 7.53
CA ILE A 53 1.82 11.12 8.43
C ILE A 53 2.08 10.72 9.88
N SER A 54 2.03 9.44 10.21
CA SER A 54 2.33 8.94 11.56
C SER A 54 3.74 9.32 12.01
N ALA A 55 4.72 9.24 11.10
CA ALA A 55 6.11 9.64 11.35
C ALA A 55 6.28 11.13 11.71
N ILE A 56 5.37 12.01 11.28
CA ILE A 56 5.39 13.44 11.58
C ILE A 56 4.47 13.77 12.78
N PHE A 57 3.33 13.09 12.87
CA PHE A 57 2.30 13.35 13.89
C PHE A 57 2.79 12.98 15.29
N VAL A 58 3.43 11.81 15.43
CA VAL A 58 3.95 11.32 16.71
C VAL A 58 4.95 12.30 17.36
N PRO A 59 6.02 12.77 16.68
CA PRO A 59 6.95 13.71 17.29
C PRO A 59 6.33 15.08 17.58
N THR A 60 5.33 15.50 16.77
CA THR A 60 4.62 16.76 16.99
C THR A 60 3.79 16.73 18.28
N VAL A 61 3.01 15.66 18.49
CA VAL A 61 2.18 15.48 19.70
C VAL A 61 3.06 15.35 20.94
N LEU A 62 4.17 14.60 20.86
CA LEU A 62 5.14 14.49 21.96
C LEU A 62 5.73 15.84 22.34
N SER A 63 6.08 16.67 21.35
CA SER A 63 6.62 18.01 21.58
C SER A 63 5.59 18.92 22.28
N ILE A 64 4.32 18.88 21.84
CA ILE A 64 3.24 19.66 22.45
C ILE A 64 2.94 19.19 23.88
N ALA A 65 2.96 17.87 24.14
CA ALA A 65 2.77 17.32 25.47
C ALA A 65 3.88 17.75 26.44
N LEU A 66 5.14 17.76 25.96
CA LEU A 66 6.28 18.25 26.74
C LEU A 66 6.13 19.74 27.08
N LEU A 67 5.72 20.55 26.12
CA LEU A 67 5.48 21.98 26.31
C LEU A 67 4.30 22.25 27.26
N ALA A 68 3.23 21.46 27.18
CA ALA A 68 2.09 21.57 28.09
C ALA A 68 2.45 21.20 29.54
N PHE A 69 3.34 20.21 29.71
CA PHE A 69 3.88 19.83 31.02
C PHE A 69 4.79 20.92 31.58
N LEU A 70 5.77 21.39 30.80
CA LEU A 70 6.70 22.45 31.19
C LEU A 70 5.99 23.78 31.47
N GLY A 71 4.98 24.14 30.66
CA GLY A 71 4.18 25.35 30.83
C GLY A 71 3.33 25.33 32.10
N ASN A 72 2.66 24.22 32.42
CA ASN A 72 1.91 24.11 33.68
C ASN A 72 2.84 24.05 34.90
N TYR A 73 4.01 23.42 34.77
CA TYR A 73 4.97 23.33 35.86
C TYR A 73 5.58 24.70 36.21
N PHE A 74 5.98 25.50 35.20
CA PHE A 74 6.60 26.81 35.43
C PHE A 74 5.61 27.94 35.73
N PHE A 75 4.48 28.03 35.00
CA PHE A 75 3.52 29.13 35.18
C PHE A 75 2.43 28.83 36.21
N GLY A 76 2.07 27.55 36.41
CA GLY A 76 0.89 27.16 37.19
C GLY A 76 1.11 26.94 38.68
N HIS A 77 2.35 26.75 39.15
CA HIS A 77 2.67 26.34 40.54
C HIS A 77 1.76 25.21 41.08
N GLN A 78 1.26 24.35 40.19
CA GLN A 78 0.31 23.28 40.52
C GLN A 78 1.03 22.00 40.93
N PRO A 79 0.43 21.19 41.82
CA PRO A 79 1.01 19.92 42.25
C PRO A 79 1.31 19.01 41.05
N PHE A 80 2.41 18.25 41.15
CA PHE A 80 2.94 17.36 40.10
C PHE A 80 1.85 16.45 39.49
N SER A 81 0.90 16.02 40.33
CA SER A 81 -0.26 15.21 39.98
C SER A 81 -1.17 15.84 38.92
N SER A 82 -1.46 17.15 39.03
CA SER A 82 -2.37 17.87 38.13
C SER A 82 -1.75 18.13 36.75
N SER A 83 -0.45 18.44 36.72
CA SER A 83 0.30 18.65 35.48
C SER A 83 0.44 17.36 34.67
N LEU A 84 0.61 16.23 35.35
CA LEU A 84 0.67 14.91 34.70
C LEU A 84 -0.70 14.52 34.10
N LEU A 85 -1.79 14.75 34.83
CA LEU A 85 -3.16 14.52 34.34
C LEU A 85 -3.47 15.34 33.08
N ARG A 86 -3.07 16.61 33.03
CA ARG A 86 -3.24 17.45 31.83
C ARG A 86 -2.41 16.97 30.65
N SER A 87 -1.18 16.52 30.86
CA SER A 87 -0.34 15.95 29.78
C SER A 87 -0.96 14.68 29.22
N ILE A 88 -1.42 13.77 30.08
CA ILE A 88 -2.12 12.54 29.66
C ILE A 88 -3.40 12.88 28.89
N ALA A 89 -4.17 13.86 29.34
CA ALA A 89 -5.38 14.30 28.63
C ALA A 89 -5.06 14.78 27.20
N VAL A 90 -3.98 15.52 27.01
CA VAL A 90 -3.52 15.96 25.67
C VAL A 90 -3.11 14.76 24.80
N LEU A 91 -2.39 13.78 25.36
CA LEU A 91 -2.03 12.56 24.62
C LEU A 91 -3.28 11.76 24.20
N VAL A 92 -4.23 11.59 25.11
CA VAL A 92 -5.47 10.82 24.86
C VAL A 92 -6.31 11.50 23.77
N ILE A 93 -6.43 12.83 23.80
CA ILE A 93 -7.20 13.58 22.80
C ILE A 93 -6.54 13.58 21.42
N ALA A 94 -5.21 13.43 21.37
CA ALA A 94 -4.45 13.40 20.13
C ALA A 94 -4.44 12.02 19.45
N CYS A 95 -4.96 10.97 20.09
CA CYS A 95 -4.89 9.62 19.55
C CYS A 95 -5.65 9.50 18.21
N PRO A 96 -5.00 9.21 17.07
CA PRO A 96 -5.61 9.26 15.75
C PRO A 96 -6.34 7.94 15.41
N CYS A 97 -7.18 7.43 16.31
CA CYS A 97 -7.84 6.12 16.18
C CYS A 97 -8.64 5.96 14.88
N ALA A 98 -9.26 7.04 14.41
CA ALA A 98 -10.04 7.06 13.17
C ALA A 98 -9.18 6.96 11.90
N MET A 99 -7.91 7.38 11.97
CA MET A 99 -7.05 7.51 10.80
C MET A 99 -6.65 6.14 10.23
N GLY A 100 -6.42 5.15 11.09
CA GLY A 100 -6.05 3.79 10.67
C GLY A 100 -7.18 3.03 9.95
N LEU A 101 -8.44 3.39 10.23
CA LEU A 101 -9.62 2.74 9.63
C LEU A 101 -10.18 3.49 8.41
N ALA A 102 -9.89 4.79 8.28
CA ALA A 102 -10.44 5.60 7.20
C ALA A 102 -10.11 5.03 5.80
N THR A 103 -8.85 4.65 5.58
CA THR A 103 -8.38 4.12 4.29
C THR A 103 -9.00 2.76 3.93
N PRO A 104 -8.96 1.71 4.78
CA PRO A 104 -9.59 0.43 4.45
C PRO A 104 -11.11 0.53 4.30
N ALA A 105 -11.79 1.39 5.08
CA ALA A 105 -13.23 1.61 4.93
C ALA A 105 -13.56 2.23 3.56
N ALA A 106 -12.83 3.26 3.14
CA ALA A 106 -13.02 3.90 1.84
C ALA A 106 -12.77 2.91 0.68
N ILE A 107 -11.71 2.10 0.76
CA ILE A 107 -11.39 1.09 -0.25
C ILE A 107 -12.47 0.01 -0.31
N ALA A 108 -12.91 -0.53 0.83
CA ALA A 108 -13.93 -1.57 0.86
C ALA A 108 -15.26 -1.10 0.23
N VAL A 109 -15.70 0.12 0.56
CA VAL A 109 -16.90 0.71 -0.03
C VAL A 109 -16.69 1.02 -1.52
N GLY A 110 -15.52 1.53 -1.90
CA GLY A 110 -15.17 1.82 -3.29
C GLY A 110 -15.17 0.57 -4.18
N LEU A 111 -14.57 -0.53 -3.71
CA LEU A 111 -14.60 -1.83 -4.38
C LEU A 111 -16.03 -2.37 -4.49
N GLY A 112 -16.82 -2.27 -3.41
CA GLY A 112 -18.22 -2.70 -3.42
C GLY A 112 -19.08 -1.91 -4.42
N ARG A 113 -18.84 -0.61 -4.56
CA ARG A 113 -19.51 0.24 -5.57
C ARG A 113 -19.06 -0.10 -7.00
N ALA A 114 -17.76 -0.30 -7.21
CA ALA A 114 -17.22 -0.69 -8.51
C ALA A 114 -17.77 -2.04 -8.99
N ALA A 115 -17.84 -3.03 -8.10
CA ALA A 115 -18.38 -4.35 -8.41
C ALA A 115 -19.86 -4.28 -8.84
N ARG A 116 -20.66 -3.41 -8.22
CA ARG A 116 -22.07 -3.17 -8.63
C ARG A 116 -22.20 -2.56 -10.03
N ASN A 117 -21.16 -1.89 -10.52
CA ASN A 117 -21.11 -1.31 -11.86
C ASN A 117 -20.38 -2.23 -12.87
N GLY A 118 -20.13 -3.50 -12.52
CA GLY A 118 -19.48 -4.47 -13.41
C GLY A 118 -17.96 -4.32 -13.51
N VAL A 119 -17.33 -3.48 -12.68
CA VAL A 119 -15.88 -3.29 -12.66
C VAL A 119 -15.27 -4.04 -11.47
N LEU A 120 -14.53 -5.11 -11.74
CA LEU A 120 -13.91 -5.95 -10.72
C LEU A 120 -12.41 -5.63 -10.59
N PHE A 121 -12.03 -5.03 -9.46
CA PHE A 121 -10.63 -4.82 -9.12
C PHE A 121 -10.09 -6.03 -8.33
N LYS A 122 -9.05 -6.70 -8.84
CA LYS A 122 -8.42 -7.86 -8.17
C LYS A 122 -7.76 -7.51 -6.83
N ASN A 123 -7.38 -6.24 -6.63
CA ASN A 123 -6.57 -5.78 -5.51
C ASN A 123 -6.83 -4.28 -5.25
N ALA A 124 -6.77 -3.89 -3.97
CA ALA A 124 -6.92 -2.50 -3.53
C ALA A 124 -5.93 -1.54 -4.21
N ARG A 125 -4.70 -2.01 -4.46
CA ARG A 125 -3.66 -1.24 -5.15
C ARG A 125 -4.06 -0.85 -6.58
N SER A 126 -4.79 -1.71 -7.30
CA SER A 126 -5.25 -1.37 -8.65
C SER A 126 -6.31 -0.28 -8.63
N LEU A 127 -7.19 -0.27 -7.61
CA LEU A 127 -8.17 0.80 -7.43
C LEU A 127 -7.47 2.16 -7.17
N GLU A 128 -6.38 2.16 -6.40
CA GLU A 128 -5.59 3.37 -6.15
C GLU A 128 -4.83 3.83 -7.39
N LEU A 129 -4.14 2.91 -8.06
CA LEU A 129 -3.40 3.22 -9.28
C LEU A 129 -4.32 3.75 -10.37
N PHE A 130 -5.55 3.24 -10.44
CA PHE A 130 -6.58 3.70 -11.38
C PHE A 130 -6.84 5.22 -11.27
N LYS A 131 -6.75 5.81 -10.07
CA LYS A 131 -6.85 7.27 -9.88
C LYS A 131 -5.75 8.05 -10.62
N SER A 132 -4.56 7.47 -10.74
CA SER A 132 -3.38 8.12 -11.33
C SER A 132 -3.20 7.86 -12.83
N ILE A 133 -3.97 6.93 -13.40
CA ILE A 133 -3.89 6.60 -14.83
C ILE A 133 -4.46 7.76 -15.66
N ARG A 134 -3.67 8.27 -16.61
CA ARG A 134 -4.09 9.32 -17.56
C ARG A 134 -4.19 8.84 -19.00
N GLN A 135 -3.57 7.70 -19.32
CA GLN A 135 -3.50 7.18 -20.68
C GLN A 135 -3.85 5.70 -20.66
N VAL A 136 -4.70 5.31 -21.60
CA VAL A 136 -5.04 3.91 -21.90
C VAL A 136 -4.54 3.65 -23.31
N VAL A 137 -3.78 2.58 -23.49
CA VAL A 137 -3.19 2.15 -24.76
C VAL A 137 -3.87 0.86 -25.20
#